data_AF-A0A7S1D802-F1
#
_entry.id   AF-A0A7S1D802-F1
#
_cell.length_a   1.000
_cell.length_b   1.000
_cell.length_c   1.000
_cell.angle_alpha   90.00
_cell.angle_beta   90.00
_cell.angle_gamma   90.00
#
_symmetry.space_group_name_H-M   'P 1'
#
loop_
_entity.id
_entity.type
_entity.pdbx_description
1 polymer ?
#
loop_
_entity_poly.entity_id
_entity_poly.type
_entity_poly.pdbx_seq_one_letter_code
_entity_poly.pdbx_strand_id
1 'polypeptide(L)'
;IIRQRSAQSMTTSTSNSLWGDDSSEERRANSVKFKAIEIREYDQTVGDHPNVSYGPPITLDWNYSTRESIDLDEYEEHRGGRRSFREMQMNYYARKNTLMWKFGHTEAD
;
A
#
# COMPACT_ATOMS: atom_id res chain seq x y z
N ILE A 1 -27.61 67.73 -23.51
CA ILE A 1 -26.14 67.88 -23.34
C ILE A 1 -25.79 67.45 -21.91
N ILE A 2 -25.45 66.18 -21.69
CA ILE A 2 -24.78 65.71 -20.47
C ILE A 2 -23.70 64.71 -20.90
N ARG A 3 -22.50 64.94 -20.38
CA ARG A 3 -21.19 64.46 -20.82
C ARG A 3 -20.92 63.03 -20.32
N GLN A 4 -20.37 62.18 -21.20
CA GLN A 4 -19.70 60.94 -20.84
C GLN A 4 -18.50 61.18 -19.90
N ARG A 5 -18.26 60.27 -18.96
CA ARG A 5 -16.91 59.94 -18.47
C ARG A 5 -16.81 58.44 -18.12
N SER A 6 -16.05 57.72 -18.93
CA SER A 6 -15.49 56.39 -18.63
C SER A 6 -14.33 56.58 -17.64
N ALA A 7 -14.25 55.74 -16.60
CA ALA A 7 -13.13 55.72 -15.67
C ALA A 7 -12.37 54.40 -15.86
N GLN A 8 -11.12 54.52 -16.32
CA GLN A 8 -10.19 53.42 -16.53
C GLN A 8 -9.51 53.04 -15.20
N SER A 9 -9.26 51.74 -15.04
CA SER A 9 -8.52 51.11 -13.95
C SER A 9 -7.09 51.65 -13.84
N MET A 10 -6.66 52.02 -12.64
CA MET A 10 -5.24 52.26 -12.35
C MET A 10 -4.63 51.03 -11.68
N THR A 11 -3.69 50.39 -12.37
CA THR A 11 -2.79 49.37 -11.81
C THR A 11 -1.58 50.07 -11.21
N THR A 12 -1.39 49.98 -9.89
CA THR A 12 -0.15 50.38 -9.25
C THR A 12 0.89 49.28 -9.41
N SER A 13 1.85 49.50 -10.31
CA SER A 13 3.08 48.72 -10.42
C SER A 13 4.03 49.12 -9.30
N THR A 14 4.34 48.20 -8.40
CA THR A 14 5.52 48.30 -7.53
C THR A 14 6.54 47.30 -8.03
N SER A 15 7.59 47.84 -8.65
CA SER A 15 8.79 47.13 -9.06
C SER A 15 9.55 46.61 -7.84
N ASN A 16 9.95 45.33 -7.86
CA ASN A 16 11.19 44.95 -7.20
C ASN A 16 11.89 43.77 -7.91
N SER A 17 13.21 43.90 -7.95
CA SER A 17 14.25 42.97 -8.40
C SER A 17 14.30 42.58 -9.89
N LEU A 18 15.00 43.44 -10.65
CA LEU A 18 15.87 43.04 -11.76
C LEU A 18 17.13 42.35 -11.18
N TRP A 19 17.61 41.33 -11.89
CA TRP A 19 18.85 40.53 -11.71
C TRP A 19 18.81 39.42 -10.65
N GLY A 20 18.28 38.27 -11.06
CA GLY A 20 18.59 36.95 -10.51
C GLY A 20 18.84 36.01 -11.68
N ASP A 21 20.11 35.70 -11.88
CA ASP A 21 20.69 34.89 -12.95
C ASP A 21 19.97 33.57 -13.21
N ASP A 22 19.78 33.30 -14.48
CA ASP A 22 19.17 32.14 -15.11
C ASP A 22 20.15 30.96 -15.05
N SER A 23 19.97 30.10 -14.05
CA SER A 23 20.35 28.67 -14.10
C SER A 23 19.98 27.98 -12.80
N SER A 24 18.70 28.07 -12.41
CA SER A 24 18.17 27.02 -11.56
C SER A 24 18.02 25.78 -12.44
N GLU A 25 19.10 25.00 -12.59
CA GLU A 25 18.92 23.58 -12.77
C GLU A 25 17.98 23.17 -11.62
N GLU A 26 16.71 22.89 -11.96
CA GLU A 26 15.75 22.32 -11.04
C GLU A 26 16.41 21.05 -10.53
N ARG A 27 17.07 21.14 -9.37
CA ARG A 27 17.64 19.97 -8.71
C ARG A 27 16.46 19.06 -8.50
N ARG A 28 16.31 18.05 -9.36
CA ARG A 28 15.25 17.05 -9.25
C ARG A 28 15.40 16.51 -7.85
N ALA A 29 14.46 16.87 -6.98
CA ALA A 29 14.46 16.36 -5.63
C ALA A 29 14.35 14.84 -5.78
N ASN A 30 15.39 14.13 -5.36
CA ASN A 30 15.40 12.68 -5.38
C ASN A 30 14.26 12.22 -4.47
N SER A 31 13.14 11.84 -5.07
CA SER A 31 11.91 11.46 -4.38
C SER A 31 11.58 10.04 -4.79
N VAL A 32 11.49 9.17 -3.79
CA VAL A 32 11.04 7.78 -3.98
C VAL A 32 9.52 7.78 -4.05
N LYS A 33 8.98 7.13 -5.08
CA LYS A 33 7.54 6.94 -5.26
C LYS A 33 7.25 5.46 -5.44
N PHE A 34 6.15 5.02 -4.84
CA PHE A 34 5.60 3.69 -5.05
C PHE A 34 4.46 3.81 -6.06
N LYS A 35 4.35 2.85 -6.97
CA LYS A 35 3.37 2.89 -8.07
C LYS A 35 2.41 1.72 -8.03
N ALA A 36 2.93 0.51 -7.88
CA ALA A 36 2.13 -0.70 -7.99
C ALA A 36 2.40 -1.64 -6.81
N ILE A 37 1.42 -2.49 -6.54
CA ILE A 37 1.46 -3.54 -5.54
C ILE A 37 1.48 -4.89 -6.25
N GLU A 38 2.43 -5.72 -5.85
CA GLU A 38 2.51 -7.12 -6.24
C GLU A 38 2.15 -7.99 -5.02
N ILE A 39 1.18 -8.89 -5.18
CA ILE A 39 0.72 -9.78 -4.11
C ILE A 39 1.13 -11.21 -4.44
N ARG A 40 1.83 -11.86 -3.49
CA ARG A 40 2.14 -13.30 -3.54
C ARG A 40 1.29 -14.05 -2.52
N GLU A 41 0.66 -15.11 -2.99
CA GLU A 41 -0.09 -16.04 -2.15
C GLU A 41 0.70 -17.33 -1.99
N TYR A 42 1.21 -17.55 -0.78
CA TYR A 42 1.92 -18.76 -0.44
C TYR A 42 0.97 -19.83 0.05
N ASP A 43 1.26 -21.07 -0.31
CA ASP A 43 0.62 -22.24 0.30
C ASP A 43 0.98 -22.31 1.79
N GLN A 44 0.19 -23.07 2.56
CA GLN A 44 0.46 -23.27 3.99
C GLN A 44 0.86 -24.72 4.25
N THR A 45 1.83 -24.88 5.14
CA THR A 45 2.39 -26.17 5.51
C THR A 45 2.59 -26.28 7.02
N VAL A 46 2.85 -27.50 7.51
CA VAL A 46 3.18 -27.75 8.91
C VAL A 46 4.52 -27.09 9.23
N GLY A 47 4.56 -26.34 10.34
CA GLY A 47 5.76 -25.61 10.78
C GLY A 47 6.50 -26.30 11.93
N ASP A 48 7.51 -25.62 12.47
CA ASP A 48 8.37 -26.08 13.57
C ASP A 48 8.35 -25.10 14.77
N HIS A 49 7.27 -24.35 14.94
CA HIS A 49 7.20 -23.31 15.96
C HIS A 49 7.06 -23.89 17.39
N PRO A 50 8.04 -23.70 18.29
CA PRO A 50 8.10 -24.40 19.58
C PRO A 50 7.07 -23.93 20.60
N ASN A 51 6.52 -22.71 20.45
CA ASN A 51 5.58 -22.12 21.41
C ASN A 51 4.10 -22.36 21.04
N VAL A 52 3.80 -23.46 20.35
CA VAL A 52 2.40 -23.86 20.12
C VAL A 52 1.90 -24.65 21.33
N SER A 53 0.89 -24.12 22.02
CA SER A 53 0.35 -24.80 23.21
C SER A 53 -0.44 -26.07 22.88
N TYR A 54 -1.04 -26.13 21.68
CA TYR A 54 -1.83 -27.27 21.23
C TYR A 54 -1.99 -27.29 19.70
N GLY A 55 -1.85 -28.47 19.11
CA GLY A 55 -2.03 -28.76 17.67
C GLY A 55 -0.92 -28.27 16.74
N PRO A 56 -1.02 -28.59 15.45
CA PRO A 56 0.07 -28.41 14.49
C PRO A 56 0.36 -26.93 14.25
N PRO A 57 1.60 -26.46 14.43
CA PRO A 57 1.98 -25.12 14.02
C PRO A 57 1.84 -25.00 12.49
N ILE A 58 1.47 -23.81 12.02
CA ILE A 58 1.28 -23.54 10.59
C ILE A 58 2.30 -22.50 10.13
N THR A 59 2.87 -22.70 8.96
CA THR A 59 3.82 -21.76 8.33
C THR A 59 3.49 -21.60 6.84
N LEU A 60 4.14 -20.63 6.20
CA LEU A 60 4.09 -20.49 4.75
C LEU A 60 5.06 -21.51 4.11
N ASP A 61 4.61 -22.15 3.04
CA ASP A 61 5.46 -22.96 2.18
C ASP A 61 6.22 -22.07 1.18
N TRP A 62 7.17 -22.64 0.44
CA TRP A 62 7.92 -21.95 -0.61
C TRP A 62 7.14 -21.79 -1.91
N ASN A 63 6.11 -22.61 -2.11
CA ASN A 63 5.24 -22.54 -3.27
C ASN A 63 4.32 -21.33 -3.16
N TYR A 64 4.29 -20.51 -4.21
CA TYR A 64 3.40 -19.35 -4.28
C TYR A 64 2.83 -19.14 -5.68
N SER A 65 1.65 -18.52 -5.71
CA SER A 65 1.09 -17.90 -6.90
C SER A 65 1.18 -16.38 -6.79
N THR A 66 1.26 -15.69 -7.92
CA THR A 66 1.34 -14.23 -7.97
C THR A 66 0.05 -13.68 -8.59
N ARG A 67 -0.53 -12.65 -7.97
CA ARG A 67 -1.68 -11.92 -8.54
C ARG A 67 -1.21 -10.89 -9.56
N GLU A 68 -2.13 -10.40 -10.37
CA GLU A 68 -1.87 -9.26 -11.25
C GLU A 68 -1.46 -8.03 -10.44
N SER A 69 -0.59 -7.19 -11.03
CA SER A 69 -0.14 -5.95 -10.41
C SER A 69 -1.29 -4.96 -10.29
N ILE A 70 -1.48 -4.39 -9.11
CA ILE A 70 -2.56 -3.43 -8.83
C ILE A 70 -1.95 -2.04 -8.64
N ASP A 71 -2.61 -1.00 -9.14
CA ASP A 71 -2.19 0.38 -8.86
C ASP A 71 -2.33 0.68 -7.36
N LEU A 72 -1.38 1.44 -6.81
CA LEU A 72 -1.34 1.73 -5.37
C LEU A 72 -2.59 2.48 -4.91
N ASP A 73 -3.05 3.47 -5.68
CA ASP A 73 -4.18 4.30 -5.29
C ASP A 73 -5.48 3.49 -5.34
N GLU A 74 -5.64 2.66 -6.38
CA GLU A 74 -6.76 1.73 -6.50
C GLU A 74 -6.81 0.74 -5.32
N TYR A 75 -5.67 0.17 -4.92
CA TYR A 75 -5.62 -0.76 -3.79
C TYR A 75 -6.02 -0.08 -2.47
N GLU A 76 -5.47 1.10 -2.16
CA GLU A 76 -5.76 1.78 -0.88
C GLU A 76 -7.21 2.26 -0.79
N GLU A 77 -7.88 2.57 -1.92
CA GLU A 77 -9.33 2.86 -1.95
C GLU A 77 -10.17 1.64 -1.52
N HIS A 78 -9.74 0.42 -1.87
CA HIS A 78 -10.52 -0.81 -1.67
C HIS A 78 -10.05 -1.70 -0.51
N ARG A 79 -8.85 -1.45 0.06
CA ARG A 79 -8.18 -2.33 1.06
C ARG A 79 -9.00 -2.66 2.30
N GLY A 80 -9.90 -1.76 2.70
CA GLY A 80 -10.67 -1.85 3.94
C GLY A 80 -9.81 -1.61 5.19
N GLY A 81 -10.41 -1.81 6.37
CA GLY A 81 -9.76 -1.61 7.66
C GLY A 81 -8.68 -2.66 7.97
N ARG A 82 -7.66 -2.27 8.74
CA ARG A 82 -6.65 -3.23 9.23
C ARG A 82 -7.27 -4.21 10.21
N ARG A 83 -6.96 -5.50 10.04
CA ARG A 83 -7.34 -6.56 10.98
C ARG A 83 -6.71 -6.32 12.36
N SER A 84 -7.51 -6.52 13.39
CA SER A 84 -7.06 -6.60 14.78
C SER A 84 -6.24 -7.87 15.02
N PHE A 85 -5.46 -7.87 16.12
CA PHE A 85 -4.69 -9.03 16.52
C PHE A 85 -5.56 -10.29 16.71
N ARG A 86 -6.77 -10.12 17.25
CA ARG A 86 -7.72 -11.22 17.47
C ARG A 86 -8.22 -11.82 16.16
N GLU A 87 -8.40 -11.01 15.12
CA GLU A 87 -8.79 -11.48 13.77
C GLU A 87 -7.64 -12.15 13.02
N MET A 88 -6.39 -11.86 13.39
CA MET A 88 -5.22 -12.53 12.83
C MET A 88 -4.92 -13.86 13.54
N GLN A 89 -5.38 -14.06 14.77
CA GLN A 89 -5.11 -15.27 15.53
C GLN A 89 -5.95 -16.45 15.04
N MET A 90 -5.28 -17.51 14.59
CA MET A 90 -5.92 -18.77 14.22
C MET A 90 -6.00 -19.71 15.42
N ASN A 91 -7.21 -20.18 15.74
CA ASN A 91 -7.39 -21.21 16.75
C ASN A 91 -6.94 -22.60 16.24
N TYR A 92 -6.92 -23.58 17.13
CA TYR A 92 -6.55 -24.97 16.83
C TYR A 92 -7.30 -25.54 15.62
N TYR A 93 -8.63 -25.47 15.63
CA TYR A 93 -9.45 -26.04 14.57
C TYR A 93 -9.23 -25.35 13.23
N ALA A 94 -9.06 -24.02 13.24
CA ALA A 94 -8.76 -23.27 12.03
C ALA A 94 -7.45 -23.72 11.38
N ARG A 95 -6.38 -23.89 12.17
CA ARG A 95 -5.08 -24.37 11.67
C ARG A 95 -5.18 -25.80 11.14
N LYS A 96 -5.72 -26.73 11.95
CA LYS A 96 -5.89 -28.13 11.58
C LYS A 96 -6.74 -28.31 10.33
N ASN A 97 -7.91 -27.67 10.27
CA ASN A 97 -8.80 -27.77 9.13
C ASN A 97 -8.19 -27.15 7.86
N THR A 98 -7.43 -26.06 8.00
CA THR A 98 -6.74 -25.46 6.86
C THR A 98 -5.70 -26.42 6.30
N LEU A 99 -4.86 -27.01 7.15
CA LEU A 99 -3.84 -27.97 6.71
C LEU A 99 -4.49 -29.19 6.05
N MET A 100 -5.49 -29.80 6.67
CA MET A 100 -6.10 -31.04 6.18
C MET A 100 -6.96 -30.84 4.93
N TRP A 101 -7.91 -29.91 4.98
CA TRP A 101 -8.94 -29.80 3.94
C TRP A 101 -8.56 -28.86 2.81
N LYS A 102 -7.72 -27.86 3.07
CA LYS A 102 -7.30 -26.87 2.06
C LYS A 102 -5.98 -27.24 1.40
N PHE A 103 -5.02 -27.73 2.18
CA PHE A 103 -3.66 -28.02 1.70
C PHE A 103 -3.29 -29.51 1.69
N GLY A 104 -4.22 -30.40 2.05
CA GLY A 104 -4.09 -31.85 1.85
C GLY A 104 -3.13 -32.57 2.80
N HIS A 105 -2.75 -31.95 3.92
CA HIS A 105 -1.89 -32.59 4.93
C HIS A 105 -2.65 -33.64 5.74
N THR A 106 -1.93 -34.65 6.22
CA THR A 106 -2.46 -35.75 7.03
C THR A 106 -2.05 -35.59 8.50
N GLU A 107 -2.61 -36.40 9.40
CA GLU A 107 -2.23 -36.38 10.82
C GLU A 107 -0.82 -36.95 11.07
N ALA A 108 -0.19 -37.55 10.06
CA ALA A 108 1.14 -38.16 10.18
C ALA A 108 2.28 -37.20 9.83
N ASP A 109 1.96 -36.04 9.24
CA ASP A 109 2.90 -34.97 8.87
C ASP A 109 3.23 -34.08 10.09
#